data_AF-A0A401TW56-F1
#
_entry.id   AF-A0A401TW56-F1
#
_cell.length_a   1.000
_cell.length_b   1.000
_cell.length_c   1.000
_cell.angle_alpha   90.00
_cell.angle_beta   90.00
_cell.angle_gamma   90.00
#
_symmetry.space_group_name_H-M   'P 1'
#
loop_
_entity.id
_entity.type
_entity.pdbx_description
1 polymer ?
#
loop_
_entity_poly.entity_id
_entity_poly.type
_entity_poly.pdbx_seq_one_letter_code
_entity_poly.pdbx_strand_id
1 'polypeptide(L)' 'VEAYKDKQVDLIAKILSDGVAQGVFEMDDVKTTARAVFDATVRYHHPAHAEEWAKPECPSRIDALIALLLRGVRVCKH' A
#
# COMPACT_ATOMS: atom_id res chain seq x y z
N VAL A 1 10.01 -2.66 -17.63
CA VAL A 1 9.29 -1.78 -16.68
C VAL A 1 8.18 -2.54 -15.95
N GLU A 2 7.29 -3.25 -16.66
CA GLU A 2 6.21 -4.05 -16.03
C GLU A 2 6.72 -5.11 -15.03
N ALA A 3 7.75 -5.90 -15.41
CA ALA A 3 8.35 -6.90 -14.52
C ALA A 3 8.96 -6.34 -13.22
N TYR A 4 9.21 -5.02 -13.12
CA TYR A 4 9.67 -4.38 -11.89
C TYR A 4 8.50 -3.98 -10.98
N LYS A 5 7.40 -3.51 -11.55
CA LYS A 5 6.16 -3.22 -10.81
C LYS A 5 5.61 -4.50 -10.17
N ASP A 6 5.64 -5.61 -10.92
CA ASP A 6 5.15 -6.90 -10.41
C ASP A 6 5.93 -7.38 -9.18
N LYS A 7 7.25 -7.16 -9.14
CA LYS A 7 8.08 -7.45 -7.96
C LYS A 7 7.71 -6.59 -6.75
N GLN A 8 7.37 -5.32 -6.94
CA GLN A 8 6.93 -4.47 -5.81
C GLN A 8 5.57 -4.93 -5.28
N VAL A 9 4.66 -5.32 -6.17
CA VAL A 9 3.37 -5.91 -5.77
C VAL A 9 3.58 -7.23 -5.02
N ASP A 10 4.54 -8.06 -5.42
CA ASP A 10 4.89 -9.30 -4.69
C ASP A 10 5.41 -9.01 -3.27
N LEU A 11 6.24 -7.98 -3.11
CA LEU A 11 6.73 -7.58 -1.79
C LEU A 11 5.59 -7.07 -0.89
N ILE A 12 4.67 -6.28 -1.44
CA ILE A 12 3.48 -5.83 -0.71
C ILE A 12 2.61 -7.03 -0.35
N ALA A 13 2.38 -7.95 -1.29
CA ALA A 13 1.63 -9.17 -1.04
C ALA A 13 2.25 -10.00 0.08
N LYS A 14 3.58 -10.08 0.16
CA LYS A 14 4.28 -10.75 1.26
C LYS A 14 4.01 -10.09 2.61
N ILE A 15 4.08 -8.76 2.68
CA ILE A 15 3.76 -7.99 3.91
C ILE A 15 2.31 -8.25 4.35
N LEU A 16 1.37 -8.21 3.41
CA LEU A 16 -0.06 -8.44 3.69
C LEU A 16 -0.32 -9.88 4.14
N SER A 17 0.26 -10.88 3.45
CA SER A 17 0.19 -12.29 3.86
C SER A 17 0.71 -12.52 5.28
N ASP A 18 1.83 -11.88 5.63
CA ASP A 18 2.40 -12.00 6.97
C ASP A 18 1.47 -11.37 8.03
N GLY A 19 0.82 -10.26 7.72
CA GLY A 19 -0.19 -9.64 8.59
C GLY A 19 -1.48 -10.46 8.73
N VAL A 20 -1.91 -11.16 7.68
CA VAL A 20 -3.01 -12.14 7.75
C VAL A 20 -2.61 -13.32 8.65
N ALA A 21 -1.42 -13.87 8.47
CA ALA A 21 -0.91 -14.97 9.31
C ALA A 21 -0.77 -14.57 10.80
N GLN A 22 -0.52 -13.29 11.08
CA GLN A 22 -0.47 -12.72 12.43
C GLN A 22 -1.85 -12.34 12.99
N GLY A 23 -2.93 -12.44 12.22
CA GLY A 23 -4.27 -12.01 12.63
C GLY A 23 -4.42 -10.50 12.77
N VAL A 24 -3.57 -9.72 12.10
CA VAL A 24 -3.61 -8.25 12.07
C VAL A 24 -4.49 -7.73 10.93
N PHE A 25 -4.51 -8.46 9.82
CA PHE A 25 -5.29 -8.10 8.63
C PHE A 25 -6.31 -9.18 8.26
N GLU A 26 -7.39 -8.74 7.63
CA GLU A 26 -8.45 -9.58 7.07
C GLU A 26 -8.69 -9.14 5.63
N MET A 27 -8.54 -10.06 4.68
CA MET A 27 -8.79 -9.80 3.25
C MET A 27 -8.98 -11.12 2.48
N ASP A 28 -9.87 -11.10 1.49
CA ASP A 28 -10.21 -12.29 0.69
C ASP A 28 -9.14 -12.63 -0.36
N ASP A 29 -8.50 -11.62 -0.97
CA ASP A 29 -7.48 -11.80 -2.00
C ASP A 29 -6.28 -10.86 -1.78
N VAL A 30 -5.24 -11.41 -1.17
CA VAL A 30 -3.99 -10.70 -0.87
C VAL A 30 -3.35 -10.09 -2.11
N LYS A 31 -3.38 -10.77 -3.26
CA LYS A 31 -2.67 -10.30 -4.46
C LYS A 31 -3.39 -9.11 -5.08
N THR A 32 -4.72 -9.18 -5.14
CA THR A 32 -5.55 -8.06 -5.60
C THR A 32 -5.44 -6.86 -4.64
N THR A 33 -5.49 -7.09 -3.32
CA THR A 33 -5.27 -6.02 -2.33
C THR A 33 -3.88 -5.41 -2.45
N ALA A 34 -2.83 -6.20 -2.66
CA ALA A 34 -1.47 -5.70 -2.85
C ALA A 34 -1.33 -4.81 -4.09
N ARG A 35 -1.99 -5.17 -5.20
CA ARG A 35 -2.03 -4.35 -6.41
C ARG A 35 -2.73 -3.01 -6.13
N ALA A 36 -3.88 -3.05 -5.46
CA ALA A 36 -4.61 -1.83 -5.10
C ALA A 36 -3.79 -0.89 -4.20
N VAL A 37 -3.06 -1.43 -3.22
CA VAL A 37 -2.14 -0.65 -2.37
C VAL A 37 -1.03 -0.02 -3.21
N PHE A 38 -0.37 -0.80 -4.08
CA PHE A 38 0.68 -0.30 -4.98
C PHE A 38 0.18 0.84 -5.86
N ASP A 39 -0.97 0.66 -6.52
CA ASP A 39 -1.55 1.66 -7.42
C ASP A 39 -1.91 2.95 -6.66
N ALA A 40 -2.45 2.82 -5.44
CA ALA A 40 -2.79 3.96 -4.60
C ALA A 40 -1.55 4.75 -4.14
N THR A 41 -0.43 4.07 -3.89
CA THR A 41 0.79 4.70 -3.37
C THR A 41 1.79 5.15 -4.43
N VAL A 42 1.56 4.84 -5.72
CA VAL A 42 2.54 5.06 -6.81
C VAL A 42 3.11 6.49 -6.84
N ARG A 43 2.26 7.50 -6.56
CA ARG A 43 2.64 8.92 -6.53
C ARG A 43 3.74 9.23 -5.50
N TYR A 44 3.88 8.40 -4.47
CA TYR A 44 4.75 8.64 -3.33
C TYR A 44 6.06 7.83 -3.36
N HIS A 45 6.26 6.97 -4.36
CA HIS A 45 7.50 6.19 -4.50
C HIS A 45 8.02 6.09 -5.94
N HIS A 46 7.24 6.50 -6.94
CA HIS A 46 7.69 6.50 -8.33
C HIS A 46 8.45 7.79 -8.69
N PRO A 47 9.70 7.73 -9.21
CA PRO A 47 10.54 8.91 -9.47
C PRO A 47 9.92 9.98 -10.38
N ALA A 48 8.98 9.61 -11.27
CA ALA A 48 8.25 10.58 -12.10
C ALA A 48 7.42 11.60 -11.30
N HIS A 49 7.17 11.36 -10.02
CA HIS A 49 6.48 12.28 -9.11
C HIS A 49 7.43 13.01 -8.15
N ALA A 50 8.75 12.87 -8.30
CA ALA A 50 9.73 13.39 -7.33
C ALA A 50 9.61 14.89 -7.07
N GLU A 51 9.23 15.68 -8.08
CA GLU A 51 8.98 17.12 -7.94
C GLU A 51 7.83 17.44 -6.97
N GLU A 52 6.84 16.55 -6.87
CA GLU A 52 5.69 16.73 -5.97
C GLU A 52 6.04 16.44 -4.50
N TRP A 53 7.12 15.70 -4.24
CA TRP A 53 7.51 15.29 -2.89
C TRP A 53 8.05 16.44 -2.05
N ALA A 54 8.58 17.49 -2.70
CA ALA A 54 9.06 18.70 -2.02
C ALA A 54 7.91 19.60 -1.54
N LYS A 55 6.66 19.34 -1.95
CA LYS A 55 5.52 20.15 -1.55
C LYS A 55 5.21 19.93 -0.07
N PRO A 56 4.95 21.01 0.71
CA PRO A 56 4.79 20.93 2.17
C PRO A 56 3.62 20.04 2.60
N GLU A 57 2.61 19.86 1.73
CA GLU A 57 1.46 19.01 2.01
C GLU A 57 1.66 17.53 1.59
N CYS A 58 2.78 17.18 0.95
CA CYS A 58 3.04 15.80 0.55
C CYS A 58 3.06 14.82 1.74
N PRO A 59 3.73 15.10 2.87
CA PRO A 59 3.73 14.20 4.03
C PRO A 59 2.33 13.93 4.59
N SER A 60 1.51 14.96 4.77
CA SER A 60 0.16 14.78 5.33
C SER A 60 -0.78 14.02 4.41
N ARG A 61 -0.61 14.13 3.08
CA ARG A 61 -1.40 13.36 2.11
C ARG A 61 -1.06 11.87 2.10
N ILE A 62 0.22 11.50 2.18
CA ILE A 62 0.59 10.07 2.27
C ILE A 62 0.14 9.48 3.61
N ASP A 63 0.29 10.21 4.71
CA ASP A 63 -0.17 9.76 6.03
C ASP A 63 -1.68 9.49 6.03
N ALA A 64 -2.47 10.39 5.45
CA ALA A 64 -3.91 10.21 5.32
C ALA A 64 -4.27 8.98 4.46
N LEU A 65 -3.56 8.76 3.36
CA LEU A 65 -3.75 7.60 2.48
C LEU A 65 -3.42 6.30 3.21
N ILE A 66 -2.25 6.21 3.85
CA ILE A 66 -1.85 5.01 4.60
C ILE A 66 -2.83 4.71 5.73
N ALA A 67 -3.28 5.75 6.46
CA ALA A 67 -4.28 5.58 7.50
C ALA A 67 -5.61 5.03 6.96
N LEU A 68 -6.05 5.49 5.78
CA LEU A 68 -7.25 4.97 5.11
C LEU A 68 -7.07 3.50 4.70
N LEU A 69 -5.97 3.17 4.04
CA LEU A 69 -5.67 1.82 3.60
C LEU A 69 -5.62 0.84 4.78
N LEU A 70 -4.90 1.20 5.85
CA LEU A 70 -4.80 0.37 7.05
C LEU A 70 -6.15 0.16 7.73
N ARG A 71 -7.03 1.18 7.77
CA ARG A 71 -8.40 0.98 8.30
C ARG A 71 -9.21 0.01 7.45
N GLY A 72 -9.01 0.00 6.12
CA GLY A 72 -9.74 -0.87 5.21
C GLY A 72 -9.36 -2.35 5.27
N VAL A 73 -8.14 -2.68 5.73
CA VAL A 73 -7.62 -4.07 5.75
C VAL A 73 -7.46 -4.66 7.16
N ARG A 74 -7.64 -3.86 8.21
CA ARG A 74 -7.56 -4.34 9.60
C ARG A 74 -8.74 -5.25 9.91
N VAL A 75 -8.49 -6.30 10.70
CA VAL A 75 -9.54 -7.13 11.30
C VAL A 75 -10.52 -6.23 12.05
N CYS A 76 -11.81 -6.32 11.71
CA CYS A 76 -12.87 -5.69 12.49
C CYS A 76 -12.99 -6.47 13.80
N LYS A 77 -12.43 -5.93 14.89
CA LYS A 77 -12.75 -6.45 16.22
C LYS A 77 -14.20 -6.08 16.54
N HIS A 78 -15.07 -7.08 16.52
CA HIS A 78 -16.38 -7.01 17.20
C HIS A 78 -16.21 -7.07 18.71
#